data_AF-A0A8T9C616-F1
#
_entry.id   AF-A0A8T9C616-F1
#
_cell.length_a   1.000
_cell.length_b   1.000
_cell.length_c   1.000
_cell.angle_alpha   90.00
_cell.angle_beta   90.00
_cell.angle_gamma   90.00
#
_symmetry.space_group_name_H-M   'P 1'
#
loop_
_entity.id
_entity.type
_entity.pdbx_description
1 polymer ?
#
loop_
_entity_poly.entity_id
_entity_poly.type
_entity_poly.pdbx_seq_one_letter_code
_entity_poly.pdbx_strand_id
1 'polypeptide(L)'
;MGIPHLTRHLRPYAVSESLSGREIVIDGPGFAYHVYNICLSGRTEKNQFETAISYEQIGVFALAWLNTLRKGKVTIRTIYFDGSLPPSKREVRIDRLVRNTKQLLQYHQAHPTPCQILPKKEDHDLRNLFARSSVRPALKCLPAPPFLVPAVLEALRASGDFQAVTEVIPGEADEYCAQSVKVNGGVILTGDSDLLLHDLGAEGAVLFFNDVEVGSNDVPTGQVFHPLKIADRIGLKAMYDLHSLAFEMTMNPTLSLPQILVKSTTFEAVNAYTLKFAQFQRDYVSHTAAPSYRPNDLTTLEVLRTLDPRISEFVLQYSSIAKVAGQPQEYTISDAAHIFIPFLLDCPTRTNSWEMSMGIRQLAYGLVSLIVPKSERKATIFEHKRQEGKSGGRELSLPEVPQIQEACSDLVDLLSSKLPSKLLNTADMSQPDIWTAAAIYQDVEWSHYNSKACVSQLATQQPTSADPRKLTWDAVHLHAQIQGSHYSFRILQQITALVTSRKANYNLPPQLLELQKILQTLPPLSSIPDITQAPSLLIKIREHGMLDAAQTILGIPLPELRVNKAEKAEKKRKRGKETVTEQVQPTNPYELLGVE
;
A
#
# COMPACT_ATOMS: atom_id res chain seq x y z
N MET A 1 -5.30 -1.00 16.44
CA MET A 1 -4.31 0.09 16.48
C MET A 1 -4.74 1.04 17.59
N GLY A 2 -4.07 2.17 17.78
CA GLY A 2 -4.41 3.17 18.79
C GLY A 2 -3.91 2.89 20.21
N ILE A 3 -4.52 3.57 21.20
CA ILE A 3 -4.15 3.50 22.63
C ILE A 3 -4.16 2.07 23.18
N PRO A 4 -2.99 1.54 23.62
CA PRO A 4 -2.89 0.19 24.16
C PRO A 4 -3.87 -0.07 25.31
N HIS A 5 -4.57 -1.20 25.25
CA HIS A 5 -5.53 -1.66 26.28
C HIS A 5 -6.80 -0.81 26.47
N LEU A 6 -6.99 0.31 25.74
CA LEU A 6 -8.17 1.17 25.90
C LEU A 6 -9.47 0.40 25.67
N THR A 7 -9.60 -0.28 24.54
CA THR A 7 -10.78 -1.11 24.23
C THR A 7 -11.02 -2.18 25.28
N ARG A 8 -9.96 -2.80 25.84
CA ARG A 8 -10.10 -3.83 26.89
C ARG A 8 -10.71 -3.25 28.15
N HIS A 9 -10.32 -2.03 28.53
CA HIS A 9 -10.81 -1.35 29.72
C HIS A 9 -12.21 -0.77 29.55
N LEU A 10 -12.56 -0.33 28.34
CA LEU A 10 -13.88 0.22 28.06
C LEU A 10 -14.93 -0.86 27.73
N ARG A 11 -14.51 -2.08 27.39
CA ARG A 11 -15.40 -3.20 27.02
C ARG A 11 -16.54 -3.47 28.00
N PRO A 12 -16.37 -3.42 29.33
CA PRO A 12 -17.47 -3.60 30.29
C PRO A 12 -18.58 -2.53 30.21
N TYR A 13 -18.30 -1.40 29.55
CA TYR A 13 -19.22 -0.28 29.39
C TYR A 13 -19.85 -0.23 27.98
N ALA A 14 -19.43 -1.09 27.06
CA ALA A 14 -20.07 -1.26 25.76
C ALA A 14 -21.46 -1.88 25.91
N VAL A 15 -22.34 -1.60 24.96
CA VAL A 15 -23.71 -2.11 24.92
C VAL A 15 -23.84 -3.10 23.77
N SER A 16 -24.45 -4.25 24.03
CA SER A 16 -24.78 -5.19 22.97
C SER A 16 -26.01 -4.68 22.21
N GLU A 17 -25.84 -4.33 20.93
CA GLU A 17 -26.91 -3.76 20.11
C GLU A 17 -27.09 -4.53 18.79
N SER A 18 -28.30 -4.45 18.24
CA SER A 18 -28.59 -4.87 16.87
C SER A 18 -28.18 -3.78 15.89
N LEU A 19 -27.55 -4.17 14.79
CA LEU A 19 -27.14 -3.24 13.73
C LEU A 19 -28.22 -3.06 12.65
N SER A 20 -29.29 -3.85 12.70
CA SER A 20 -30.41 -3.72 11.76
C SER A 20 -31.02 -2.32 11.83
N GLY A 21 -31.13 -1.65 10.68
CA GLY A 21 -31.61 -0.27 10.55
C GLY A 21 -30.60 0.80 10.98
N ARG A 22 -29.37 0.44 11.34
CA ARG A 22 -28.33 1.41 11.68
C ARG A 22 -27.59 1.90 10.44
N GLU A 23 -27.17 3.16 10.48
CA GLU A 23 -26.25 3.73 9.50
C GLU A 23 -24.81 3.60 10.00
N ILE A 24 -23.95 3.09 9.13
CA ILE A 24 -22.56 2.79 9.42
C ILE A 24 -21.62 3.58 8.52
N VAL A 25 -20.57 4.13 9.13
CA VAL A 25 -19.41 4.68 8.45
C VAL A 25 -18.22 3.76 8.71
N ILE A 26 -17.43 3.44 7.69
CA ILE A 26 -16.35 2.44 7.79
C ILE A 26 -14.99 3.10 7.60
N ASP A 27 -14.07 2.83 8.52
CA ASP A 27 -12.63 3.04 8.36
C ASP A 27 -12.07 1.97 7.40
N GLY A 28 -11.84 2.39 6.15
CA GLY A 28 -11.43 1.53 5.04
C GLY A 28 -10.06 0.86 5.23
N PRO A 29 -9.00 1.58 5.63
CA PRO A 29 -7.71 0.99 5.94
C PRO A 29 -7.83 -0.06 7.05
N GLY A 30 -8.51 0.26 8.15
CA GLY A 30 -8.77 -0.70 9.23
C GLY A 30 -9.54 -1.93 8.74
N PHE A 31 -10.54 -1.73 7.88
CA PHE A 31 -11.33 -2.80 7.29
C PHE A 31 -10.49 -3.74 6.42
N ALA A 32 -9.59 -3.20 5.58
CA ALA A 32 -8.72 -4.03 4.74
C ALA A 32 -7.81 -4.96 5.58
N TYR A 33 -7.23 -4.46 6.67
CA TYR A 33 -6.46 -5.28 7.59
C TYR A 33 -7.31 -6.29 8.36
N HIS A 34 -8.55 -5.94 8.70
CA HIS A 34 -9.48 -6.88 9.33
C HIS A 34 -9.80 -8.06 8.40
N VAL A 35 -10.18 -7.78 7.15
CA VAL A 35 -10.46 -8.80 6.13
C VAL A 35 -9.26 -9.70 5.90
N TYR A 36 -8.05 -9.13 5.78
CA TYR A 36 -6.83 -9.92 5.66
C TYR A 36 -6.61 -10.88 6.83
N ASN A 37 -6.86 -10.44 8.06
CA ASN A 37 -6.76 -11.29 9.24
C ASN A 37 -7.84 -12.40 9.27
N ILE A 38 -9.04 -12.14 8.75
CA ILE A 38 -10.06 -13.19 8.54
C ILE A 38 -9.53 -14.23 7.55
N CYS A 39 -8.99 -13.80 6.40
CA CYS A 39 -8.48 -14.75 5.39
C CYS A 39 -7.28 -15.58 5.89
N LEU A 40 -6.52 -15.08 6.86
CA LEU A 40 -5.45 -15.82 7.55
C LEU A 40 -5.97 -16.75 8.66
N SER A 41 -7.18 -16.51 9.15
CA SER A 41 -7.74 -17.27 10.27
C SER A 41 -8.12 -18.68 9.84
N GLY A 42 -7.83 -19.68 10.67
CA GLY A 42 -8.07 -21.10 10.35
C GLY A 42 -6.99 -21.76 9.48
N ARG A 43 -6.01 -20.99 8.98
CA ARG A 43 -4.86 -21.51 8.22
C ARG A 43 -3.83 -22.24 9.11
N THR A 44 -3.26 -23.32 8.59
CA THR A 44 -2.38 -24.26 9.32
C THR A 44 -0.92 -24.24 8.89
N GLU A 45 -0.62 -23.53 7.80
CA GLU A 45 0.69 -23.43 7.18
C GLU A 45 1.71 -22.72 8.09
N LYS A 46 3.00 -22.82 7.75
CA LYS A 46 4.07 -22.48 8.71
C LYS A 46 4.42 -21.00 8.72
N ASN A 47 4.21 -20.29 7.62
CA ASN A 47 4.58 -18.88 7.46
C ASN A 47 3.69 -18.17 6.43
N GLN A 48 3.84 -16.85 6.33
CA GLN A 48 3.02 -15.99 5.50
C GLN A 48 3.19 -16.23 3.98
N PHE A 49 4.37 -16.62 3.50
CA PHE A 49 4.57 -16.96 2.08
C PHE A 49 3.83 -18.26 1.72
N GLU A 50 3.78 -19.23 2.64
CA GLU A 50 3.03 -20.48 2.45
C GLU A 50 1.52 -20.27 2.56
N THR A 51 1.06 -19.34 3.41
CA THR A 51 -0.36 -18.93 3.50
C THR A 51 -0.73 -17.82 2.52
N ALA A 52 0.05 -17.59 1.46
CA ALA A 52 -0.15 -16.40 0.64
C ALA A 52 -1.58 -16.31 0.10
N ILE A 53 -2.17 -15.13 0.28
CA ILE A 53 -3.56 -14.83 -0.06
C ILE A 53 -3.53 -13.90 -1.25
N SER A 54 -4.24 -14.26 -2.33
CA SER A 54 -4.33 -13.41 -3.50
C SER A 54 -5.13 -12.14 -3.19
N TYR A 55 -4.81 -11.06 -3.88
CA TYR A 55 -5.55 -9.81 -3.76
C TYR A 55 -7.01 -9.96 -4.22
N GLU A 56 -7.26 -10.84 -5.19
CA GLU A 56 -8.62 -11.26 -5.58
C GLU A 56 -9.39 -11.87 -4.39
N GLN A 57 -8.79 -12.83 -3.68
CA GLN A 57 -9.43 -13.47 -2.54
C GLN A 57 -9.75 -12.46 -1.44
N ILE A 58 -8.85 -11.51 -1.17
CA ILE A 58 -9.08 -10.44 -0.19
C ILE A 58 -10.26 -9.57 -0.63
N GLY A 59 -10.33 -9.18 -1.90
CA GLY A 59 -11.45 -8.40 -2.46
C GLY A 59 -12.79 -9.14 -2.35
N VAL A 60 -12.82 -10.44 -2.68
CA VAL A 60 -14.01 -11.29 -2.54
C VAL A 60 -14.48 -11.36 -1.09
N PHE A 61 -13.57 -11.56 -0.14
CA PHE A 61 -13.92 -11.58 1.29
C PHE A 61 -14.44 -10.22 1.78
N ALA A 62 -13.83 -9.12 1.34
CA ALA A 62 -14.28 -7.78 1.69
C ALA A 62 -15.73 -7.52 1.22
N LEU A 63 -16.02 -7.84 -0.04
CA LEU A 63 -17.37 -7.71 -0.61
C LEU A 63 -18.37 -8.61 0.11
N ALA A 64 -18.01 -9.87 0.36
CA ALA A 64 -18.88 -10.82 1.06
C ALA A 64 -19.20 -10.36 2.49
N TRP A 65 -18.21 -9.84 3.21
CA TRP A 65 -18.38 -9.31 4.57
C TRP A 65 -19.38 -8.14 4.61
N LEU A 66 -19.22 -7.15 3.72
CA LEU A 66 -20.11 -5.99 3.64
C LEU A 66 -21.52 -6.38 3.17
N ASN A 67 -21.63 -7.33 2.23
CA ASN A 67 -22.91 -7.83 1.76
C ASN A 67 -23.70 -8.53 2.87
N THR A 68 -23.03 -9.24 3.78
CA THR A 68 -23.70 -9.82 4.96
C THR A 68 -24.29 -8.74 5.86
N LEU A 69 -23.61 -7.61 6.06
CA LEU A 69 -24.19 -6.47 6.80
C LEU A 69 -25.43 -5.91 6.08
N ARG A 70 -25.36 -5.67 4.77
CA ARG A 70 -26.51 -5.15 4.00
C ARG A 70 -27.71 -6.10 4.03
N LYS A 71 -27.49 -7.41 3.94
CA LYS A 71 -28.56 -8.42 4.11
C LYS A 71 -29.24 -8.31 5.49
N GLY A 72 -28.45 -7.98 6.51
CA GLY A 72 -28.89 -7.64 7.86
C GLY A 72 -29.62 -6.30 8.01
N LYS A 73 -29.98 -5.63 6.91
CA LYS A 73 -30.61 -4.29 6.88
C LYS A 73 -29.74 -3.19 7.48
N VAL A 74 -28.42 -3.33 7.40
CA VAL A 74 -27.46 -2.28 7.76
C VAL A 74 -27.25 -1.37 6.55
N THR A 75 -27.31 -0.06 6.75
CA THR A 75 -26.99 0.93 5.71
C THR A 75 -25.53 1.35 5.84
N ILE A 76 -24.71 1.04 4.84
CA ILE A 76 -23.34 1.57 4.77
C ILE A 76 -23.42 2.94 4.10
N ARG A 77 -23.20 3.99 4.88
CA ARG A 77 -23.27 5.38 4.42
C ARG A 77 -22.04 5.71 3.55
N THR A 78 -20.85 5.49 4.11
CA THR A 78 -19.58 5.77 3.44
C THR A 78 -18.47 4.87 3.98
N ILE A 79 -17.51 4.54 3.12
CA ILE A 79 -16.26 3.84 3.42
C ILE A 79 -15.12 4.81 3.05
N TYR A 80 -14.42 5.31 4.07
CA TYR A 80 -13.36 6.28 3.90
C TYR A 80 -11.99 5.61 3.82
N PHE A 81 -11.20 5.98 2.83
CA PHE A 81 -9.79 5.61 2.72
C PHE A 81 -8.87 6.81 2.89
N ASP A 82 -7.74 6.60 3.56
CA ASP A 82 -6.70 7.63 3.69
C ASP A 82 -6.30 8.14 2.30
N GLY A 83 -6.17 9.45 2.17
CA GLY A 83 -5.56 10.06 1.00
C GLY A 83 -4.43 11.01 1.33
N SER A 84 -4.27 11.45 2.58
CA SER A 84 -3.09 12.20 2.99
C SER A 84 -2.80 11.98 4.46
N LEU A 85 -1.52 11.85 4.82
CA LEU A 85 -1.11 11.76 6.22
C LEU A 85 -0.42 13.06 6.62
N PRO A 86 -0.73 13.62 7.82
CA PRO A 86 -0.10 14.86 8.26
C PRO A 86 1.43 14.73 8.37
N PRO A 87 2.18 15.83 8.13
CA PRO A 87 3.64 15.83 8.23
C PRO A 87 4.18 15.34 9.58
N SER A 88 3.45 15.56 10.67
CA SER A 88 3.79 15.09 12.03
C SER A 88 3.98 13.57 12.11
N LYS A 89 3.25 12.79 11.29
CA LYS A 89 3.33 11.32 11.26
C LYS A 89 4.43 10.79 10.34
N ARG A 90 5.30 11.64 9.77
CA ARG A 90 6.43 11.22 8.93
C ARG A 90 7.41 10.31 9.67
N GLU A 91 7.83 10.68 10.87
CA GLU A 91 8.76 9.87 11.67
C GLU A 91 8.17 8.48 11.99
N VAL A 92 6.87 8.42 12.31
CA VAL A 92 6.16 7.16 12.56
C VAL A 92 6.22 6.23 11.34
N ARG A 93 6.14 6.78 10.12
CA ARG A 93 6.26 6.00 8.89
C ARG A 93 7.68 5.48 8.66
N ILE A 94 8.69 6.31 8.91
CA ILE A 94 10.10 5.91 8.84
C ILE A 94 10.36 4.77 9.85
N ASP A 95 9.89 4.91 11.08
CA ASP A 95 10.03 3.89 12.13
C ASP A 95 9.33 2.58 11.78
N ARG A 96 8.12 2.65 11.19
CA ARG A 96 7.42 1.46 10.66
C ARG A 96 8.22 0.80 9.54
N LEU A 97 8.82 1.57 8.64
CA LEU A 97 9.59 1.06 7.52
C LEU A 97 10.88 0.35 7.98
N VAL A 98 11.57 0.93 8.96
CA VAL A 98 12.74 0.32 9.61
C VAL A 98 12.35 -0.97 10.35
N ARG A 99 11.22 -0.98 11.08
CA ARG A 99 10.72 -2.19 11.75
C ARG A 99 10.40 -3.31 10.76
N ASN A 100 9.69 -3.01 9.67
CA ASN A 100 9.37 -3.98 8.63
C ASN A 100 10.66 -4.53 7.96
N THR A 101 11.65 -3.67 7.74
CA THR A 101 12.97 -4.08 7.20
C THR A 101 13.67 -5.07 8.14
N LYS A 102 13.71 -4.76 9.44
CA LYS A 102 14.27 -5.67 10.46
C LYS A 102 13.55 -7.00 10.52
N GLN A 103 12.22 -6.98 10.44
CA GLN A 103 11.40 -8.19 10.44
C GLN A 103 11.70 -9.08 9.23
N LEU A 104 11.78 -8.51 8.02
CA LEU A 104 12.13 -9.23 6.79
C LEU A 104 13.56 -9.80 6.85
N LEU A 105 14.52 -9.05 7.40
CA LEU A 105 15.89 -9.52 7.58
C LEU A 105 15.99 -10.70 8.54
N GLN A 106 15.30 -10.63 9.68
CA GLN A 106 15.20 -11.74 10.64
C GLN A 106 14.57 -12.97 10.00
N TYR A 107 13.51 -12.79 9.22
CA TYR A 107 12.88 -13.88 8.49
C TYR A 107 13.85 -14.54 7.51
N HIS A 108 14.57 -13.75 6.71
CA HIS A 108 15.57 -14.24 5.76
C HIS A 108 16.69 -15.04 6.44
N GLN A 109 17.22 -14.56 7.55
CA GLN A 109 18.26 -15.26 8.31
C GLN A 109 17.77 -16.61 8.87
N ALA A 110 16.50 -16.69 9.29
CA ALA A 110 15.90 -17.92 9.79
C ALA A 110 15.48 -18.91 8.69
N HIS A 111 15.30 -18.46 7.44
CA HIS A 111 14.76 -19.25 6.34
C HIS A 111 15.64 -19.19 5.08
N PRO A 112 16.72 -20.00 4.99
CA PRO A 112 17.54 -20.10 3.77
C PRO A 112 16.73 -20.50 2.54
N THR A 113 15.69 -21.32 2.74
CA THR A 113 14.63 -21.56 1.76
C THR A 113 13.40 -20.77 2.21
N PRO A 114 12.99 -19.70 1.50
CA PRO A 114 11.95 -18.77 1.95
C PRO A 114 10.60 -19.42 2.22
N CYS A 115 10.19 -20.35 1.36
CA CYS A 115 8.93 -21.10 1.51
C CYS A 115 8.90 -22.36 0.64
N GLN A 116 7.98 -23.26 0.97
CA GLN A 116 7.60 -24.40 0.15
C GLN A 116 6.14 -24.26 -0.29
N ILE A 117 5.90 -24.25 -1.60
CA ILE A 117 4.57 -24.16 -2.17
C ILE A 117 3.83 -25.47 -1.90
N LEU A 118 2.80 -25.38 -1.09
CA LEU A 118 1.88 -26.48 -0.83
C LEU A 118 0.69 -26.37 -1.80
N PRO A 119 0.12 -27.50 -2.25
CA PRO A 119 -1.14 -27.47 -3.00
C PRO A 119 -2.19 -26.72 -2.17
N LYS A 120 -2.76 -25.66 -2.73
CA LYS A 120 -3.85 -24.93 -2.07
C LYS A 120 -5.02 -25.89 -1.89
N LYS A 121 -5.50 -26.06 -0.65
CA LYS A 121 -6.91 -26.39 -0.47
C LYS A 121 -7.67 -25.12 -0.81
N GLU A 122 -8.53 -25.18 -1.81
CA GLU A 122 -9.49 -24.10 -2.07
C GLU A 122 -10.41 -24.01 -0.86
N ASP A 123 -10.04 -23.16 0.09
CA ASP A 123 -10.88 -22.85 1.23
C ASP A 123 -11.34 -21.41 1.09
N HIS A 124 -12.32 -21.21 0.21
CA HIS A 124 -13.16 -20.01 0.21
C HIS A 124 -14.30 -20.20 1.21
N ASP A 125 -13.98 -20.60 2.45
CA ASP A 125 -15.01 -20.77 3.46
C ASP A 125 -15.52 -19.42 3.97
N LEU A 126 -16.41 -18.83 3.18
CA LEU A 126 -17.14 -17.61 3.52
C LEU A 126 -18.12 -17.81 4.69
N ARG A 127 -18.26 -19.03 5.23
CA ARG A 127 -19.10 -19.27 6.43
C ARG A 127 -18.46 -18.67 7.69
N ASN A 128 -17.14 -18.43 7.68
CA ASN A 128 -16.39 -17.95 8.84
C ASN A 128 -16.07 -16.44 8.80
N LEU A 129 -16.79 -15.64 7.99
CA LEU A 129 -16.54 -14.20 7.83
C LEU A 129 -16.56 -13.39 9.15
N PHE A 130 -17.33 -13.85 10.13
CA PHE A 130 -17.49 -13.22 11.46
C PHE A 130 -16.98 -14.11 12.60
N ALA A 131 -16.22 -15.17 12.27
CA ALA A 131 -15.67 -16.07 13.28
C ALA A 131 -14.54 -15.40 14.06
N ARG A 132 -14.56 -15.52 15.39
CA ARG A 132 -13.49 -15.03 16.29
C ARG A 132 -12.32 -15.99 16.33
N SER A 133 -11.61 -16.11 15.22
CA SER A 133 -10.43 -16.97 15.11
C SER A 133 -9.15 -16.16 15.28
N SER A 134 -8.25 -16.62 16.15
CA SER A 134 -6.96 -15.95 16.34
C SER A 134 -5.99 -16.35 15.22
N VAL A 135 -5.38 -15.37 14.57
CA VAL A 135 -4.27 -15.60 13.63
C VAL A 135 -3.04 -16.06 14.40
N ARG A 136 -2.46 -17.20 13.99
CA ARG A 136 -1.27 -17.78 14.62
C ARG A 136 -0.07 -16.82 14.51
N PRO A 137 0.77 -16.67 15.57
CA PRO A 137 1.92 -15.76 15.55
C PRO A 137 2.89 -16.00 14.40
N ALA A 138 3.09 -17.26 13.99
CA ALA A 138 3.96 -17.63 12.87
C ALA A 138 3.53 -17.00 11.53
N LEU A 139 2.24 -16.72 11.35
CA LEU A 139 1.69 -16.07 10.16
C LEU A 139 1.85 -14.54 10.19
N LYS A 140 2.38 -14.00 11.28
CA LYS A 140 2.70 -12.57 11.46
C LYS A 140 4.21 -12.32 11.51
N CYS A 141 5.02 -13.32 11.14
CA CYS A 141 6.48 -13.20 11.11
C CYS A 141 6.99 -12.31 9.96
N LEU A 142 6.15 -11.97 8.99
CA LEU A 142 6.44 -11.01 7.93
C LEU A 142 5.45 -9.82 8.00
N PRO A 143 5.79 -8.67 7.38
CA PRO A 143 4.84 -7.58 7.18
C PRO A 143 3.65 -8.01 6.31
N ALA A 144 2.51 -7.34 6.45
CA ALA A 144 1.35 -7.57 5.59
C ALA A 144 1.68 -7.36 4.09
N PRO A 145 0.94 -8.00 3.17
CA PRO A 145 1.17 -7.85 1.74
C PRO A 145 1.13 -6.38 1.28
N PRO A 146 2.00 -5.98 0.33
CA PRO A 146 2.23 -4.58 -0.02
C PRO A 146 0.98 -3.85 -0.50
N PHE A 147 0.11 -4.51 -1.27
CA PHE A 147 -1.03 -3.88 -1.94
C PHE A 147 -2.37 -4.18 -1.28
N LEU A 148 -2.36 -4.55 0.01
CA LEU A 148 -3.56 -4.95 0.75
C LEU A 148 -4.69 -3.90 0.69
N VAL A 149 -4.40 -2.68 1.15
CA VAL A 149 -5.37 -1.57 1.18
C VAL A 149 -5.86 -1.22 -0.23
N PRO A 150 -4.99 -0.97 -1.22
CA PRO A 150 -5.46 -0.61 -2.55
C PRO A 150 -6.18 -1.74 -3.29
N ALA A 151 -5.90 -3.02 -2.98
CA ALA A 151 -6.67 -4.14 -3.54
C ALA A 151 -8.11 -4.15 -3.04
N VAL A 152 -8.34 -3.88 -1.74
CA VAL A 152 -9.69 -3.75 -1.18
C VAL A 152 -10.40 -2.54 -1.77
N LEU A 153 -9.73 -1.38 -1.81
CA LEU A 153 -10.29 -0.17 -2.43
C LEU A 153 -10.72 -0.44 -3.88
N GLU A 154 -9.86 -1.08 -4.69
CA GLU A 154 -10.18 -1.41 -6.07
C GLU A 154 -11.38 -2.36 -6.19
N ALA A 155 -11.45 -3.40 -5.35
CA ALA A 155 -12.58 -4.33 -5.35
C ALA A 155 -13.91 -3.64 -4.99
N LEU A 156 -13.90 -2.73 -4.02
CA LEU A 156 -15.08 -1.94 -3.64
C LEU A 156 -15.50 -0.98 -4.75
N ARG A 157 -14.54 -0.34 -5.40
CA ARG A 157 -14.79 0.59 -6.52
C ARG A 157 -15.25 -0.10 -7.80
N ALA A 158 -14.83 -1.34 -8.03
CA ALA A 158 -15.31 -2.18 -9.13
C ALA A 158 -16.71 -2.78 -8.87
N SER A 159 -17.18 -2.75 -7.63
CA SER A 159 -18.51 -3.23 -7.26
C SER A 159 -19.56 -2.13 -7.46
N GLY A 160 -20.59 -2.40 -8.28
CA GLY A 160 -21.71 -1.49 -8.45
C GLY A 160 -22.46 -1.17 -7.15
N ASP A 161 -22.36 -2.03 -6.15
CA ASP A 161 -22.99 -1.87 -4.83
C ASP A 161 -22.25 -0.93 -3.89
N PHE A 162 -20.92 -0.83 -4.02
CA PHE A 162 -20.06 -0.11 -3.07
C PHE A 162 -19.31 1.07 -3.70
N GLN A 163 -19.28 1.18 -5.02
CA GLN A 163 -18.60 2.26 -5.73
C GLN A 163 -19.05 3.64 -5.24
N ALA A 164 -20.36 3.89 -5.14
CA ALA A 164 -20.90 5.21 -4.78
C ALA A 164 -20.63 5.61 -3.32
N VAL A 165 -20.38 4.64 -2.43
CA VAL A 165 -20.15 4.86 -1.01
C VAL A 165 -18.68 4.73 -0.62
N THR A 166 -17.77 4.52 -1.58
CA THR A 166 -16.34 4.36 -1.32
C THR A 166 -15.56 5.54 -1.87
N GLU A 167 -14.83 6.25 -1.00
CA GLU A 167 -14.01 7.39 -1.39
C GLU A 167 -12.69 7.50 -0.62
N VAL A 168 -11.68 8.02 -1.32
CA VAL A 168 -10.38 8.43 -0.76
C VAL A 168 -10.48 9.91 -0.39
N ILE A 169 -10.19 10.24 0.86
CA ILE A 169 -10.36 11.61 1.38
C ILE A 169 -9.01 12.34 1.48
N PRO A 170 -8.96 13.68 1.46
CA PRO A 170 -7.71 14.44 1.46
C PRO A 170 -7.12 14.58 2.88
N GLY A 171 -7.08 13.49 3.63
CA GLY A 171 -6.63 13.41 5.02
C GLY A 171 -6.61 11.96 5.51
N GLU A 172 -6.82 11.78 6.81
CA GLU A 172 -6.90 10.47 7.45
C GLU A 172 -8.35 10.00 7.55
N ALA A 173 -8.59 8.70 7.33
CA ALA A 173 -9.95 8.17 7.28
C ALA A 173 -10.68 8.30 8.63
N ASP A 174 -9.96 8.19 9.75
CA ASP A 174 -10.50 8.33 11.10
C ASP A 174 -11.12 9.72 11.37
N GLU A 175 -10.44 10.80 10.99
CA GLU A 175 -10.96 12.17 11.09
C GLU A 175 -12.28 12.34 10.34
N TYR A 176 -12.35 11.81 9.11
CA TYR A 176 -13.54 11.88 8.27
C TYR A 176 -14.67 10.97 8.76
N CYS A 177 -14.34 9.78 9.28
CA CYS A 177 -15.29 8.90 9.95
C CYS A 177 -15.94 9.61 11.15
N ALA A 178 -15.10 10.21 12.01
CA ALA A 178 -15.54 10.94 13.19
C ALA A 178 -16.42 12.13 12.82
N GLN A 179 -16.00 12.96 11.86
CA GLN A 179 -16.77 14.10 11.40
C GLN A 179 -18.13 13.68 10.81
N SER A 180 -18.16 12.63 9.97
CA SER A 180 -19.38 12.14 9.34
C SER A 180 -20.42 11.70 10.38
N VAL A 181 -19.97 10.98 11.42
CA VAL A 181 -20.85 10.54 12.52
C VAL A 181 -21.21 11.69 13.47
N LYS A 182 -20.31 12.63 13.74
CA LYS A 182 -20.61 13.82 14.53
C LYS A 182 -21.77 14.65 13.95
N VAL A 183 -21.79 14.82 12.62
CA VAL A 183 -22.82 15.63 11.95
C VAL A 183 -24.13 14.87 11.79
N ASN A 184 -24.08 13.57 11.47
CA ASN A 184 -25.24 12.81 11.01
C ASN A 184 -25.68 11.70 11.99
N GLY A 185 -25.02 11.55 13.12
CA GLY A 185 -25.11 10.36 13.97
C GLY A 185 -24.63 9.09 13.26
N GLY A 186 -24.78 7.95 13.95
CA GLY A 186 -24.49 6.61 13.40
C GLY A 186 -23.38 5.88 14.15
N VAL A 187 -22.87 4.82 13.54
CA VAL A 187 -21.84 3.97 14.14
C VAL A 187 -20.62 3.90 13.23
N ILE A 188 -19.43 4.12 13.78
CA ILE A 188 -18.17 3.91 13.07
C ILE A 188 -17.73 2.47 13.25
N LEU A 189 -17.48 1.77 12.15
CA LEU A 189 -16.80 0.46 12.15
C LEU A 189 -15.30 0.66 11.94
N THR A 190 -14.49 0.19 12.89
CA THR A 190 -13.03 0.38 12.86
C THR A 190 -12.25 -0.73 13.58
N GLY A 191 -10.94 -0.79 13.35
CA GLY A 191 -9.97 -1.56 14.13
C GLY A 191 -9.04 -0.68 14.99
N ASP A 192 -9.28 0.64 15.01
CA ASP A 192 -8.48 1.62 15.74
C ASP A 192 -9.25 2.14 16.97
N SER A 193 -8.64 2.01 18.15
CA SER A 193 -9.24 2.51 19.39
C SER A 193 -9.18 4.03 19.52
N ASP A 194 -8.36 4.71 18.73
CA ASP A 194 -8.23 6.17 18.75
C ASP A 194 -9.53 6.88 18.37
N LEU A 195 -10.37 6.25 17.55
CA LEU A 195 -11.71 6.73 17.21
C LEU A 195 -12.67 6.89 18.40
N LEU A 196 -12.37 6.29 19.55
CA LEU A 196 -13.12 6.54 20.79
C LEU A 196 -12.80 7.89 21.44
N LEU A 197 -11.72 8.54 21.03
CA LEU A 197 -11.25 9.82 21.57
C LEU A 197 -11.64 11.00 20.68
N HIS A 198 -12.01 10.76 19.43
CA HIS A 198 -12.57 11.82 18.59
C HIS A 198 -13.96 12.24 19.10
N ASP A 199 -14.30 13.50 18.87
CA ASP A 199 -15.66 13.99 19.11
C ASP A 199 -16.63 13.42 18.06
N LEU A 200 -17.46 12.47 18.49
CA LEU A 200 -18.46 11.80 17.65
C LEU A 200 -19.87 12.40 17.79
N GLY A 201 -20.04 13.48 18.57
CA GLY A 201 -21.36 14.00 18.94
C GLY A 201 -22.17 13.08 19.87
N ALA A 202 -23.37 13.53 20.25
CA ALA A 202 -24.22 12.85 21.24
C ALA A 202 -24.73 11.47 20.80
N GLU A 203 -24.97 11.29 19.49
CA GLU A 203 -25.54 10.08 18.89
C GLU A 203 -24.50 9.23 18.16
N GLY A 204 -23.23 9.59 18.27
CA GLY A 204 -22.12 8.87 17.66
C GLY A 204 -21.62 7.73 18.52
N ALA A 205 -21.28 6.62 17.85
CA ALA A 205 -20.75 5.44 18.51
C ALA A 205 -19.68 4.74 17.67
N VAL A 206 -18.92 3.86 18.31
CA VAL A 206 -17.87 3.04 17.69
C VAL A 206 -18.22 1.56 17.89
N LEU A 207 -18.02 0.76 16.85
CA LEU A 207 -18.09 -0.69 16.88
C LEU A 207 -16.81 -1.25 16.29
N PHE A 208 -16.12 -2.12 17.02
CA PHE A 208 -14.91 -2.74 16.50
C PHE A 208 -15.25 -3.91 15.59
N PHE A 209 -14.50 -4.09 14.50
CA PHE A 209 -14.75 -5.17 13.54
C PHE A 209 -14.80 -6.57 14.20
N ASN A 210 -13.93 -6.83 15.18
CA ASN A 210 -13.86 -8.11 15.89
C ASN A 210 -15.05 -8.36 16.84
N ASP A 211 -15.84 -7.32 17.11
CA ASP A 211 -17.00 -7.38 17.99
C ASP A 211 -18.32 -7.51 17.19
N VAL A 212 -18.27 -7.56 15.86
CA VAL A 212 -19.43 -7.87 15.01
C VAL A 212 -19.71 -9.37 15.03
N GLU A 213 -20.95 -9.74 15.31
CA GLU A 213 -21.44 -11.11 15.29
C GLU A 213 -22.67 -11.21 14.38
N VAL A 214 -22.79 -12.32 13.65
CA VAL A 214 -23.99 -12.61 12.84
C VAL A 214 -24.56 -13.92 13.35
N GLY A 215 -25.70 -13.85 14.04
CA GLY A 215 -26.38 -15.01 14.59
C GLY A 215 -27.20 -15.78 13.54
N SER A 216 -27.90 -16.83 13.97
CA SER A 216 -28.74 -17.69 13.12
C SER A 216 -29.86 -16.97 12.35
N ASN A 217 -30.22 -15.76 12.79
CA ASN A 217 -31.27 -14.96 12.18
C ASN A 217 -30.74 -14.00 11.11
N ASP A 218 -29.45 -14.10 10.75
CA ASP A 218 -28.74 -13.21 9.82
C ASP A 218 -28.80 -11.72 10.18
N VAL A 219 -29.17 -11.40 11.43
CA VAL A 219 -29.17 -10.04 11.97
C VAL A 219 -27.80 -9.78 12.61
N PRO A 220 -27.02 -8.82 12.10
CA PRO A 220 -25.75 -8.46 12.69
C PRO A 220 -25.97 -7.76 14.04
N THR A 221 -25.21 -8.17 15.04
CA THR A 221 -25.15 -7.55 16.36
C THR A 221 -23.70 -7.21 16.69
N GLY A 222 -23.48 -6.39 17.72
CA GLY A 222 -22.13 -6.15 18.20
C GLY A 222 -22.05 -5.35 19.49
N GLN A 223 -20.83 -5.23 20.02
CA GLN A 223 -20.53 -4.41 21.19
C GLN A 223 -20.29 -2.96 20.76
N VAL A 224 -21.29 -2.11 20.97
CA VAL A 224 -21.29 -0.71 20.57
C VAL A 224 -20.82 0.16 21.74
N PHE A 225 -19.80 0.98 21.48
CA PHE A 225 -19.20 1.90 22.43
C PHE A 225 -19.76 3.30 22.18
N HIS A 226 -20.40 3.89 23.18
CA HIS A 226 -20.92 5.26 23.14
C HIS A 226 -20.00 6.15 23.99
N PRO A 227 -18.99 6.85 23.40
CA PRO A 227 -17.91 7.49 24.17
C PRO A 227 -18.39 8.40 25.29
N LEU A 228 -19.37 9.29 25.02
CA LEU A 228 -19.92 10.20 26.02
C LEU A 228 -20.63 9.48 27.16
N LYS A 229 -21.48 8.49 26.84
CA LYS A 229 -22.19 7.68 27.86
C LYS A 229 -21.21 6.88 28.71
N ILE A 230 -20.11 6.41 28.12
CA ILE A 230 -19.05 5.69 28.82
C ILE A 230 -18.32 6.65 29.77
N ALA A 231 -17.94 7.84 29.31
CA ALA A 231 -17.29 8.86 30.14
C ALA A 231 -18.15 9.22 31.36
N ASP A 232 -19.45 9.46 31.16
CA ASP A 232 -20.41 9.75 32.22
C ASP A 232 -20.51 8.61 33.23
N ARG A 233 -20.62 7.36 32.75
CA ARG A 233 -20.77 6.17 33.60
C ARG A 233 -19.53 5.88 34.44
N ILE A 234 -18.35 6.26 33.95
CA ILE A 234 -17.07 6.12 34.66
C ILE A 234 -16.84 7.29 35.63
N GLY A 235 -17.61 8.39 35.51
CA GLY A 235 -17.46 9.58 36.33
C GLY A 235 -16.32 10.50 35.87
N LEU A 236 -15.95 10.44 34.58
CA LEU A 236 -14.99 11.37 33.99
C LEU A 236 -15.66 12.73 33.79
N LYS A 237 -14.93 13.80 34.08
CA LYS A 237 -15.47 15.16 33.93
C LYS A 237 -15.45 15.56 32.45
N ALA A 238 -16.49 16.25 32.01
CA ALA A 238 -16.66 16.73 30.64
C ALA A 238 -15.49 17.56 30.08
N MET A 239 -14.68 18.19 30.95
CA MET A 239 -13.54 19.02 30.52
C MET A 239 -12.50 18.24 29.70
N TYR A 240 -12.22 16.98 30.07
CA TYR A 240 -11.19 16.16 29.42
C TYR A 240 -11.67 14.74 29.08
N ASP A 241 -12.88 14.35 29.47
CA ASP A 241 -13.54 13.07 29.15
C ASP A 241 -12.59 11.83 29.12
N LEU A 242 -12.82 10.89 28.20
CA LEU A 242 -11.90 9.82 27.83
C LEU A 242 -10.48 10.26 27.46
N HIS A 243 -10.22 11.51 27.04
CA HIS A 243 -8.83 11.96 26.79
C HIS A 243 -7.99 11.90 28.07
N SER A 244 -8.58 12.28 29.23
CA SER A 244 -7.89 12.16 30.53
C SER A 244 -7.55 10.71 30.87
N LEU A 245 -8.43 9.77 30.52
CA LEU A 245 -8.23 8.35 30.71
C LEU A 245 -7.12 7.81 29.80
N ALA A 246 -7.22 8.05 28.50
CA ALA A 246 -6.25 7.59 27.52
C ALA A 246 -4.85 8.17 27.77
N PHE A 247 -4.76 9.44 28.15
CA PHE A 247 -3.48 10.06 28.48
C PHE A 247 -2.86 9.45 29.75
N GLU A 248 -3.66 9.20 30.79
CA GLU A 248 -3.22 8.53 32.01
C GLU A 248 -2.69 7.12 31.70
N MET A 249 -3.40 6.36 30.85
CA MET A 249 -2.94 5.03 30.39
C MET A 249 -1.61 5.10 29.63
N THR A 250 -1.41 6.15 28.83
CA THR A 250 -0.19 6.35 28.05
C THR A 250 0.99 6.71 28.94
N MET A 251 0.78 7.55 29.95
CA MET A 251 1.82 7.95 30.91
C MET A 251 2.14 6.84 31.93
N ASN A 252 1.16 6.00 32.27
CA ASN A 252 1.25 5.02 33.34
C ASN A 252 0.85 3.59 32.88
N PRO A 253 1.58 2.98 31.93
CA PRO A 253 1.17 1.72 31.29
C PRO A 253 1.19 0.50 32.22
N THR A 254 1.83 0.60 33.39
CA THR A 254 1.96 -0.50 34.36
C THR A 254 0.88 -0.48 35.45
N LEU A 255 0.07 0.59 35.53
CA LEU A 255 -0.96 0.71 36.57
C LEU A 255 -2.18 -0.15 36.26
N SER A 256 -2.89 -0.54 37.31
CA SER A 256 -4.19 -1.23 37.17
C SER A 256 -5.30 -0.27 36.78
N LEU A 257 -6.36 -0.78 36.14
CA LEU A 257 -7.50 0.03 35.72
C LEU A 257 -8.12 0.87 36.86
N PRO A 258 -8.39 0.33 38.06
CA PRO A 258 -8.94 1.15 39.15
C PRO A 258 -8.03 2.33 39.54
N GLN A 259 -6.71 2.12 39.52
CA GLN A 259 -5.75 3.20 39.80
C GLN A 259 -5.78 4.25 38.71
N ILE A 260 -5.78 3.83 37.44
CA ILE A 260 -5.86 4.73 36.29
C ILE A 260 -7.14 5.57 36.38
N LEU A 261 -8.30 4.96 36.60
CA LEU A 261 -9.58 5.68 36.71
C LEU A 261 -9.57 6.76 37.80
N VAL A 262 -9.06 6.44 38.99
CA VAL A 262 -8.95 7.42 40.10
C VAL A 262 -8.05 8.59 39.70
N LYS A 263 -6.92 8.32 39.04
CA LYS A 263 -6.00 9.36 38.56
C LYS A 263 -6.60 10.22 37.44
N SER A 264 -7.35 9.60 36.52
CA SER A 264 -8.01 10.31 35.43
C SER A 264 -9.10 11.27 35.92
N THR A 265 -9.83 10.94 36.98
CA THR A 265 -10.85 11.85 37.56
C THR A 265 -10.26 13.05 38.31
N THR A 266 -9.02 12.91 38.79
CA THR A 266 -8.24 13.96 39.48
C THR A 266 -7.23 14.66 38.57
N PHE A 267 -7.14 14.24 37.30
CA PHE A 267 -6.27 14.79 36.26
C PHE A 267 -4.79 14.76 36.61
N GLU A 268 -4.33 13.71 37.31
CA GLU A 268 -2.95 13.64 37.82
C GLU A 268 -1.91 13.77 36.68
N ALA A 269 -1.99 12.93 35.64
CA ALA A 269 -1.06 13.02 34.50
C ALA A 269 -1.22 14.33 33.71
N VAL A 270 -2.45 14.81 33.52
CA VAL A 270 -2.74 16.05 32.77
C VAL A 270 -2.09 17.27 33.46
N ASN A 271 -2.19 17.34 34.79
CA ASN A 271 -1.57 18.41 35.58
C ASN A 271 -0.05 18.26 35.64
N ALA A 272 0.47 17.04 35.75
CA ALA A 272 1.91 16.78 35.78
C ALA A 272 2.60 17.04 34.42
N TYR A 273 1.89 16.82 33.30
CA TYR A 273 2.45 16.87 31.95
C TYR A 273 1.59 17.70 30.99
N THR A 274 1.17 18.89 31.41
CA THR A 274 0.22 19.75 30.68
C THR A 274 0.61 20.01 29.22
N LEU A 275 1.89 20.27 28.95
CA LEU A 275 2.36 20.47 27.57
C LEU A 275 2.18 19.19 26.74
N LYS A 276 2.59 18.02 27.24
CA LYS A 276 2.42 16.74 26.52
C LYS A 276 0.95 16.40 26.31
N PHE A 277 0.08 16.71 27.27
CA PHE A 277 -1.36 16.52 27.12
C PHE A 277 -1.93 17.40 26.01
N ALA A 278 -1.53 18.68 25.95
CA ALA A 278 -1.92 19.57 24.86
C ALA A 278 -1.38 19.10 23.49
N GLN A 279 -0.25 18.40 23.44
CA GLN A 279 0.20 17.74 22.20
C GLN A 279 -0.68 16.54 21.86
N PHE A 280 -0.99 15.70 22.84
CA PHE A 280 -1.85 14.53 22.70
C PHE A 280 -3.25 14.90 22.19
N GLN A 281 -3.87 15.95 22.71
CA GLN A 281 -5.22 16.36 22.28
C GLN A 281 -5.27 16.87 20.83
N ARG A 282 -4.15 17.40 20.30
CA ARG A 282 -4.13 17.91 18.91
C ARG A 282 -4.39 16.83 17.88
N ASP A 283 -4.07 15.58 18.20
CA ASP A 283 -4.28 14.44 17.30
C ASP A 283 -5.78 14.07 17.15
N TYR A 284 -6.67 14.64 17.97
CA TYR A 284 -8.11 14.32 17.99
C TYR A 284 -9.02 15.51 17.61
N VAL A 285 -8.43 16.65 17.23
CA VAL A 285 -9.19 17.82 16.77
C VAL A 285 -9.58 17.62 15.31
N SER A 286 -10.86 17.80 14.97
CA SER A 286 -11.31 17.72 13.57
C SER A 286 -10.87 18.95 12.79
N HIS A 287 -10.07 18.74 11.74
CA HIS A 287 -9.62 19.80 10.84
C HIS A 287 -10.39 19.84 9.51
N THR A 288 -11.42 19.01 9.35
CA THR A 288 -12.17 18.89 8.10
C THR A 288 -12.88 20.21 7.77
N ALA A 289 -12.58 20.79 6.60
CA ALA A 289 -13.28 21.97 6.10
C ALA A 289 -14.52 21.57 5.30
N ALA A 290 -15.55 22.41 5.32
CA ALA A 290 -16.67 22.27 4.39
C ALA A 290 -16.15 22.43 2.96
N PRO A 291 -16.50 21.51 2.04
CA PRO A 291 -15.98 21.58 0.70
C PRO A 291 -16.51 22.80 -0.06
N SER A 292 -15.60 23.59 -0.63
CA SER A 292 -15.94 24.70 -1.54
C SER A 292 -15.51 24.32 -2.96
N TYR A 293 -16.37 23.59 -3.67
CA TYR A 293 -16.05 23.15 -5.03
C TYR A 293 -16.36 24.25 -6.04
N ARG A 294 -15.44 24.47 -6.98
CA ARG A 294 -15.75 25.18 -8.22
C ARG A 294 -16.28 24.17 -9.23
N PRO A 295 -17.30 24.49 -10.04
CA PRO A 295 -17.85 23.57 -11.04
C PRO A 295 -16.81 22.97 -11.99
N ASN A 296 -15.77 23.74 -12.35
CA ASN A 296 -14.69 23.31 -13.25
C ASN A 296 -13.76 22.24 -12.67
N ASP A 297 -13.83 21.99 -11.35
CA ASP A 297 -12.93 21.05 -10.66
C ASP A 297 -13.57 19.66 -10.42
N LEU A 298 -14.85 19.47 -10.76
CA LEU A 298 -15.61 18.25 -10.45
C LEU A 298 -14.95 16.98 -11.03
N THR A 299 -14.55 16.98 -12.30
CA THR A 299 -13.89 15.81 -12.91
C THR A 299 -12.55 15.50 -12.24
N THR A 300 -11.82 16.52 -11.78
CA THR A 300 -10.54 16.32 -11.08
C THR A 300 -10.78 15.77 -9.68
N LEU A 301 -11.80 16.28 -8.99
CA LEU A 301 -12.22 15.78 -7.68
C LEU A 301 -12.66 14.32 -7.73
N GLU A 302 -13.42 13.93 -8.76
CA GLU A 302 -13.82 12.53 -8.98
C GLU A 302 -12.60 11.62 -9.12
N VAL A 303 -11.58 12.03 -9.89
CA VAL A 303 -10.34 11.25 -9.99
C VAL A 303 -9.63 11.17 -8.64
N LEU A 304 -9.46 12.29 -7.93
CA LEU A 304 -8.77 12.35 -6.64
C LEU A 304 -9.39 11.40 -5.60
N ARG A 305 -10.72 11.30 -5.57
CA ARG A 305 -11.46 10.38 -4.68
C ARG A 305 -11.28 8.90 -4.99
N THR A 306 -10.63 8.57 -6.10
CA THR A 306 -10.41 7.18 -6.55
C THR A 306 -8.95 6.76 -6.57
N LEU A 307 -8.03 7.68 -6.25
CA LEU A 307 -6.61 7.39 -6.25
C LEU A 307 -6.26 6.34 -5.18
N ASP A 308 -5.23 5.57 -5.46
CA ASP A 308 -4.54 4.79 -4.43
C ASP A 308 -4.09 5.74 -3.30
N PRO A 309 -4.23 5.35 -2.03
CA PRO A 309 -3.80 6.17 -0.88
C PRO A 309 -2.39 6.74 -1.00
N ARG A 310 -1.43 5.98 -1.55
CA ARG A 310 -0.04 6.44 -1.71
C ARG A 310 0.12 7.50 -2.78
N ILE A 311 -0.70 7.42 -3.82
CA ILE A 311 -0.69 8.34 -4.95
C ILE A 311 -1.44 9.62 -4.57
N SER A 312 -2.60 9.49 -3.92
CA SER A 312 -3.34 10.60 -3.33
C SER A 312 -2.42 11.42 -2.43
N GLU A 313 -1.70 10.75 -1.54
CA GLU A 313 -0.81 11.43 -0.59
C GLU A 313 0.33 12.19 -1.27
N PHE A 314 0.86 11.63 -2.36
CA PHE A 314 1.88 12.30 -3.15
C PHE A 314 1.34 13.55 -3.85
N VAL A 315 0.21 13.44 -4.56
CA VAL A 315 -0.31 14.57 -5.36
C VAL A 315 -0.89 15.68 -4.50
N LEU A 316 -1.36 15.38 -3.28
CA LEU A 316 -1.86 16.38 -2.33
C LEU A 316 -0.75 17.22 -1.70
N GLN A 317 0.53 16.91 -1.91
CA GLN A 317 1.63 17.80 -1.52
C GLN A 317 1.75 19.04 -2.43
N TYR A 318 0.98 19.10 -3.52
CA TYR A 318 0.92 20.26 -4.42
C TYR A 318 -0.31 21.11 -4.06
N SER A 319 -0.08 22.37 -3.66
CA SER A 319 -1.14 23.25 -3.12
C SER A 319 -2.34 23.39 -4.05
N SER A 320 -2.08 23.49 -5.35
CA SER A 320 -3.13 23.64 -6.36
C SER A 320 -4.04 22.40 -6.47
N ILE A 321 -3.52 21.21 -6.21
CA ILE A 321 -4.28 19.94 -6.19
C ILE A 321 -4.96 19.76 -4.84
N ALA A 322 -4.25 20.02 -3.74
CA ALA A 322 -4.78 19.99 -2.37
C ALA A 322 -6.03 20.86 -2.20
N LYS A 323 -6.00 22.07 -2.77
CA LYS A 323 -7.15 22.99 -2.78
C LYS A 323 -8.37 22.41 -3.50
N VAL A 324 -8.16 21.74 -4.63
CA VAL A 324 -9.25 21.08 -5.38
C VAL A 324 -9.84 19.94 -4.57
N ALA A 325 -9.01 19.17 -3.87
CA ALA A 325 -9.45 18.09 -3.01
C ALA A 325 -10.21 18.55 -1.76
N GLY A 326 -10.05 19.83 -1.36
CA GLY A 326 -10.60 20.37 -0.12
C GLY A 326 -9.73 20.05 1.10
N GLN A 327 -8.43 19.88 0.93
CA GLN A 327 -7.51 19.59 2.03
C GLN A 327 -7.40 20.80 2.99
N PRO A 328 -7.41 20.58 4.31
CA PRO A 328 -7.20 21.64 5.30
C PRO A 328 -5.82 22.30 5.16
N GLN A 329 -5.72 23.61 5.43
CA GLN A 329 -4.46 24.37 5.31
C GLN A 329 -3.35 23.93 6.29
N GLU A 330 -3.71 23.21 7.36
CA GLU A 330 -2.78 22.75 8.39
C GLU A 330 -1.83 21.64 7.90
N TYR A 331 -2.13 21.00 6.77
CA TYR A 331 -1.20 20.16 6.03
C TYR A 331 -0.14 21.07 5.40
N THR A 332 0.78 21.58 6.22
CA THR A 332 1.82 22.50 5.79
C THR A 332 2.70 21.80 4.77
N ILE A 333 2.89 22.41 3.60
CA ILE A 333 3.61 21.80 2.49
C ILE A 333 5.10 21.88 2.80
N SER A 334 5.73 20.72 2.96
CA SER A 334 7.18 20.59 3.01
C SER A 334 7.78 21.09 1.69
N ASP A 335 8.92 21.79 1.75
CA ASP A 335 9.64 22.22 0.55
C ASP A 335 10.05 21.02 -0.33
N ALA A 336 10.36 19.89 0.30
CA ALA A 336 10.61 18.61 -0.35
C ALA A 336 9.34 17.76 -0.43
N ALA A 337 9.04 17.22 -1.61
CA ALA A 337 7.96 16.25 -1.79
C ALA A 337 8.46 14.83 -1.46
N HIS A 338 7.65 14.08 -0.72
CA HIS A 338 7.98 12.75 -0.22
C HIS A 338 6.94 11.73 -0.70
N ILE A 339 7.37 10.52 -1.03
CA ILE A 339 6.43 9.40 -1.27
C ILE A 339 6.91 8.15 -0.55
N PHE A 340 5.98 7.48 0.15
CA PHE A 340 6.24 6.19 0.80
C PHE A 340 5.60 5.08 -0.04
N ILE A 341 6.41 4.37 -0.80
CA ILE A 341 5.93 3.28 -1.65
C ILE A 341 5.70 2.00 -0.83
N PRO A 342 4.84 1.08 -1.29
CA PRO A 342 4.55 -0.15 -0.57
C PRO A 342 5.79 -0.99 -0.21
N PHE A 343 5.76 -1.65 0.95
CA PHE A 343 6.86 -2.50 1.41
C PHE A 343 6.79 -3.86 0.71
N LEU A 344 7.62 -4.08 -0.31
CA LEU A 344 7.71 -5.36 -1.00
C LEU A 344 8.40 -6.41 -0.13
N LEU A 345 7.94 -7.67 -0.24
CA LEU A 345 8.54 -8.82 0.43
C LEU A 345 9.61 -9.45 -0.47
N ASP A 346 10.72 -8.73 -0.67
CA ASP A 346 11.85 -9.13 -1.51
C ASP A 346 13.04 -9.68 -0.70
N CYS A 347 14.08 -10.18 -1.37
CA CYS A 347 15.31 -10.61 -0.68
C CYS A 347 16.03 -9.41 -0.02
N PRO A 348 16.26 -9.39 1.32
CA PRO A 348 16.91 -8.29 2.03
C PRO A 348 18.38 -8.06 1.68
N THR A 349 19.08 -9.08 1.15
CA THR A 349 20.50 -8.98 0.80
C THR A 349 20.74 -8.55 -0.66
N ARG A 350 19.67 -8.39 -1.45
CA ARG A 350 19.72 -7.88 -2.83
C ARG A 350 19.37 -6.41 -2.87
N THR A 351 19.75 -5.75 -3.96
CA THR A 351 19.24 -4.44 -4.34
C THR A 351 17.71 -4.43 -4.30
N ASN A 352 17.10 -3.34 -3.84
CA ASN A 352 15.66 -3.28 -3.62
C ASN A 352 14.85 -3.54 -4.91
N SER A 353 13.76 -4.31 -4.82
CA SER A 353 12.92 -4.65 -5.99
C SER A 353 12.26 -3.46 -6.72
N TRP A 354 12.23 -2.27 -6.13
CA TRP A 354 11.73 -1.04 -6.77
C TRP A 354 12.74 -0.37 -7.71
N GLU A 355 14.01 -0.75 -7.70
CA GLU A 355 15.07 -0.08 -8.46
C GLU A 355 14.88 -0.17 -9.97
N MET A 356 14.55 -1.35 -10.46
CA MET A 356 14.45 -1.67 -11.89
C MET A 356 13.36 -0.86 -12.59
N SER A 357 12.28 -0.51 -11.88
CA SER A 357 11.15 0.26 -12.40
C SER A 357 11.19 1.75 -12.04
N MET A 358 12.33 2.26 -11.56
CA MET A 358 12.48 3.64 -11.12
C MET A 358 12.16 4.66 -12.22
N GLY A 359 12.59 4.44 -13.47
CA GLY A 359 12.32 5.37 -14.57
C GLY A 359 10.82 5.60 -14.83
N ILE A 360 9.99 4.55 -14.66
CA ILE A 360 8.53 4.65 -14.74
C ILE A 360 7.98 5.57 -13.66
N ARG A 361 8.49 5.47 -12.44
CA ARG A 361 8.05 6.32 -11.32
C ARG A 361 8.54 7.76 -11.48
N GLN A 362 9.76 7.98 -11.95
CA GLN A 362 10.27 9.32 -12.27
C GLN A 362 9.39 10.02 -13.32
N LEU A 363 9.03 9.32 -14.40
CA LEU A 363 8.07 9.83 -15.38
C LEU A 363 6.73 10.16 -14.71
N ALA A 364 6.17 9.23 -13.95
CA ALA A 364 4.89 9.41 -13.28
C ALA A 364 4.87 10.66 -12.37
N TYR A 365 5.89 10.83 -11.53
CA TYR A 365 6.02 12.01 -10.67
C TYR A 365 6.23 13.30 -11.46
N GLY A 366 7.03 13.24 -12.53
CA GLY A 366 7.27 14.36 -13.45
C GLY A 366 6.01 14.87 -14.13
N LEU A 367 5.05 13.99 -14.45
CA LEU A 367 3.78 14.36 -15.07
C LEU A 367 2.95 15.36 -14.23
N VAL A 368 3.10 15.35 -12.90
CA VAL A 368 2.39 16.31 -12.04
C VAL A 368 2.82 17.76 -12.36
N SER A 369 4.06 17.98 -12.80
CA SER A 369 4.59 19.30 -13.17
C SER A 369 3.81 19.96 -14.33
N LEU A 370 3.11 19.16 -15.15
CA LEU A 370 2.31 19.63 -16.28
C LEU A 370 1.02 20.33 -15.84
N ILE A 371 0.50 20.00 -14.66
CA ILE A 371 -0.80 20.47 -14.17
C ILE A 371 -0.71 21.36 -12.92
N VAL A 372 0.49 21.77 -12.53
CA VAL A 372 0.71 22.67 -11.39
C VAL A 372 1.40 23.97 -11.83
N PRO A 373 1.18 25.09 -11.13
CA PRO A 373 1.89 26.35 -11.38
C PRO A 373 3.41 26.19 -11.32
N LYS A 374 4.16 27.03 -12.04
CA LYS A 374 5.64 26.99 -12.03
C LYS A 374 6.26 27.06 -10.63
N SER A 375 5.62 27.79 -9.71
CA SER A 375 6.04 27.91 -8.31
C SER A 375 5.89 26.63 -7.48
N GLU A 376 5.05 25.69 -7.91
CA GLU A 376 4.81 24.42 -7.22
C GLU A 376 5.61 23.25 -7.85
N ARG A 377 6.25 23.48 -9.00
CA ARG A 377 7.04 22.45 -9.68
C ARG A 377 8.23 22.05 -8.83
N LYS A 378 8.49 20.75 -8.76
CA LYS A 378 9.61 20.17 -8.03
C LYS A 378 10.62 19.64 -9.04
N ALA A 379 11.90 19.90 -8.80
CA ALA A 379 12.99 19.31 -9.57
C ALA A 379 13.35 17.91 -9.05
N THR A 380 13.21 17.70 -7.74
CA THR A 380 13.49 16.42 -7.09
C THR A 380 12.40 16.06 -6.08
N ILE A 381 12.26 14.76 -5.83
CA ILE A 381 11.38 14.19 -4.80
C ILE A 381 12.11 13.09 -4.04
N PHE A 382 11.63 12.74 -2.84
CA PHE A 382 12.25 11.72 -1.99
C PHE A 382 11.36 10.49 -1.84
N GLU A 383 11.82 9.37 -2.36
CA GLU A 383 11.16 8.08 -2.29
C GLU A 383 11.63 7.27 -1.06
N HIS A 384 10.68 6.87 -0.22
CA HIS A 384 10.88 6.04 0.95
C HIS A 384 10.48 4.60 0.65
N LYS A 385 11.46 3.70 0.75
CA LYS A 385 11.32 2.24 0.54
C LYS A 385 12.10 1.49 1.62
N ARG A 386 12.15 0.16 1.55
CA ARG A 386 12.90 -0.68 2.52
C ARG A 386 14.26 -0.06 2.82
N GLN A 387 14.51 0.23 4.11
CA GLN A 387 15.69 0.94 4.59
C GLN A 387 16.10 0.39 5.95
N GLU A 388 17.41 0.16 6.13
CA GLU A 388 17.95 -0.46 7.35
C GLU A 388 17.94 0.51 8.56
N GLY A 389 18.03 1.81 8.30
CA GLY A 389 18.05 2.86 9.31
C GLY A 389 17.13 4.03 8.96
N LYS A 390 17.11 5.05 9.83
CA LYS A 390 16.40 6.30 9.56
C LYS A 390 17.16 7.05 8.45
N SER A 391 16.53 7.16 7.28
CA SER A 391 17.04 7.92 6.13
C SER A 391 16.00 8.95 5.68
N GLY A 392 16.47 10.01 5.01
CA GLY A 392 15.63 11.03 4.38
C GLY A 392 14.83 10.52 3.18
N GLY A 393 15.06 9.27 2.76
CA GLY A 393 14.57 8.69 1.52
C GLY A 393 15.62 8.80 0.41
N ARG A 394 15.36 8.16 -0.72
CA ARG A 394 16.18 8.31 -1.92
C ARG A 394 15.69 9.50 -2.73
N GLU A 395 16.58 10.44 -3.01
CA GLU A 395 16.29 11.54 -3.92
C GLU A 395 16.19 11.05 -5.36
N LEU A 396 15.15 11.47 -6.06
CA LEU A 396 14.88 11.19 -7.46
C LEU A 396 14.72 12.50 -8.23
N SER A 397 15.54 12.67 -9.27
CA SER A 397 15.41 13.78 -10.22
C SER A 397 14.16 13.56 -11.09
N LEU A 398 13.37 14.61 -11.25
CA LEU A 398 12.16 14.59 -12.09
C LEU A 398 12.49 15.10 -13.49
N PRO A 399 11.85 14.52 -14.53
CA PRO A 399 12.09 14.94 -15.89
C PRO A 399 11.47 16.28 -16.23
N GLU A 400 12.16 17.01 -17.10
CA GLU A 400 11.63 18.21 -17.73
C GLU A 400 10.59 17.86 -18.82
N VAL A 401 9.79 18.86 -19.21
CA VAL A 401 8.69 18.68 -20.18
C VAL A 401 9.12 18.00 -21.50
N PRO A 402 10.25 18.34 -22.14
CA PRO A 402 10.69 17.64 -23.35
C PRO A 402 10.98 16.16 -23.10
N GLN A 403 11.64 15.84 -21.99
CA GLN A 403 12.01 14.47 -21.61
C GLN A 403 10.78 13.64 -21.24
N ILE A 404 9.71 14.27 -20.74
CA ILE A 404 8.42 13.61 -20.53
C ILE A 404 7.83 13.13 -21.86
N GLN A 405 7.88 13.98 -22.92
CA GLN A 405 7.32 13.62 -24.22
C GLN A 405 8.07 12.45 -24.86
N GLU A 406 9.41 12.49 -24.81
CA GLU A 406 10.29 11.42 -25.31
C GLU A 406 10.01 10.09 -24.59
N ALA A 407 10.03 10.08 -23.25
CA ALA A 407 9.76 8.86 -22.50
C ALA A 407 8.33 8.33 -22.67
N CYS A 408 7.33 9.20 -22.87
CA CYS A 408 5.99 8.74 -23.24
C CYS A 408 6.03 8.00 -24.58
N SER A 409 6.74 8.55 -25.58
CA SER A 409 6.91 7.95 -26.89
C SER A 409 7.62 6.60 -26.82
N ASP A 410 8.71 6.52 -26.05
CA ASP A 410 9.50 5.30 -25.90
C ASP A 410 8.70 4.19 -25.23
N LEU A 411 7.91 4.52 -24.20
CA LEU A 411 7.04 3.55 -23.54
C LEU A 411 5.90 3.08 -24.44
N VAL A 412 5.33 3.98 -25.25
CA VAL A 412 4.30 3.63 -26.24
C VAL A 412 4.85 2.62 -27.24
N ASP A 413 6.03 2.90 -27.82
CA ASP A 413 6.70 2.01 -28.78
C ASP A 413 7.12 0.68 -28.13
N LEU A 414 7.66 0.73 -26.90
CA LEU A 414 8.06 -0.46 -26.16
C LEU A 414 6.88 -1.42 -25.93
N LEU A 415 5.78 -0.90 -25.38
CA LEU A 415 4.64 -1.71 -24.94
C LEU A 415 3.73 -2.12 -26.09
N SER A 416 3.56 -1.29 -27.11
CA SER A 416 2.65 -1.58 -28.23
C SER A 416 3.30 -2.28 -29.41
N SER A 417 4.62 -2.17 -29.58
CA SER A 417 5.32 -2.62 -30.79
C SER A 417 6.49 -3.56 -30.48
N LYS A 418 7.50 -3.08 -29.74
CA LYS A 418 8.75 -3.84 -29.53
C LYS A 418 8.54 -5.14 -28.75
N LEU A 419 7.88 -5.09 -27.59
CA LEU A 419 7.65 -6.30 -26.79
C LEU A 419 6.72 -7.30 -27.52
N PRO A 420 5.52 -6.92 -28.01
CA PRO A 420 4.64 -7.86 -28.68
C PRO A 420 5.26 -8.53 -29.91
N SER A 421 6.14 -7.84 -30.65
CA SER A 421 6.78 -8.38 -31.86
C SER A 421 7.98 -9.31 -31.59
N LYS A 422 8.50 -9.34 -30.36
CA LYS A 422 9.70 -10.12 -30.00
C LYS A 422 9.42 -11.31 -29.08
N LEU A 423 8.24 -11.36 -28.48
CA LEU A 423 7.84 -12.49 -27.65
C LEU A 423 7.52 -13.73 -28.49
N LEU A 424 7.83 -14.89 -27.96
CA LEU A 424 7.51 -16.19 -28.56
C LEU A 424 6.07 -16.60 -28.23
N ASN A 425 5.53 -17.55 -28.99
CA ASN A 425 4.21 -18.16 -28.74
C ASN A 425 3.06 -17.14 -28.65
N THR A 426 3.02 -16.20 -29.60
CA THR A 426 2.04 -15.08 -29.64
C THR A 426 0.57 -15.51 -29.67
N ALA A 427 0.26 -16.76 -30.00
CA ALA A 427 -1.10 -17.30 -30.03
C ALA A 427 -1.75 -17.45 -28.65
N ASP A 428 -0.96 -17.74 -27.60
CA ASP A 428 -1.43 -17.95 -26.23
C ASP A 428 -1.11 -16.75 -25.30
N MET A 429 -0.58 -15.67 -25.86
CA MET A 429 -0.10 -14.52 -25.10
C MET A 429 -1.28 -13.67 -24.58
N SER A 430 -1.32 -13.49 -23.27
CA SER A 430 -2.29 -12.64 -22.59
C SER A 430 -1.73 -11.23 -22.32
N GLN A 431 -2.59 -10.24 -22.14
CA GLN A 431 -2.17 -8.88 -21.78
C GLN A 431 -1.27 -8.84 -20.52
N PRO A 432 -1.53 -9.61 -19.43
CA PRO A 432 -0.61 -9.73 -18.30
C PRO A 432 0.81 -10.18 -18.65
N ASP A 433 0.98 -10.97 -19.73
CA ASP A 433 2.30 -11.46 -20.14
C ASP A 433 3.14 -10.32 -20.74
N ILE A 434 2.53 -9.36 -21.45
CA ILE A 434 3.24 -8.16 -21.95
C ILE A 434 3.76 -7.31 -20.79
N TRP A 435 2.94 -7.10 -19.75
CA TRP A 435 3.35 -6.35 -18.57
C TRP A 435 4.43 -7.08 -17.74
N THR A 436 4.36 -8.40 -17.70
CA THR A 436 5.44 -9.23 -17.14
C THR A 436 6.72 -9.07 -17.95
N ALA A 437 6.63 -9.13 -19.29
CA ALA A 437 7.78 -8.92 -20.16
C ALA A 437 8.39 -7.52 -20.00
N ALA A 438 7.58 -6.48 -19.78
CA ALA A 438 8.07 -5.14 -19.46
C ALA A 438 8.86 -5.09 -18.13
N ALA A 439 8.46 -5.88 -17.12
CA ALA A 439 9.23 -6.02 -15.89
C ALA A 439 10.56 -6.75 -16.11
N ILE A 440 10.58 -7.78 -16.98
CA ILE A 440 11.82 -8.48 -17.36
C ILE A 440 12.75 -7.56 -18.15
N TYR A 441 12.21 -6.77 -19.08
CA TYR A 441 12.95 -5.75 -19.81
C TYR A 441 13.66 -4.78 -18.85
N GLN A 442 12.94 -4.28 -17.85
CA GLN A 442 13.49 -3.39 -16.82
C GLN A 442 14.59 -4.05 -15.98
N ASP A 443 14.45 -5.33 -15.62
CA ASP A 443 15.49 -6.07 -14.89
C ASP A 443 16.77 -6.24 -15.72
N VAL A 444 16.64 -6.59 -17.01
CA VAL A 444 17.78 -6.74 -17.93
C VAL A 444 18.50 -5.41 -18.13
N GLU A 445 17.74 -4.35 -18.46
CA GLU A 445 18.27 -3.00 -18.67
C GLU A 445 19.03 -2.50 -17.44
N TRP A 446 18.37 -2.53 -16.28
CA TRP A 446 18.96 -2.05 -15.04
C TRP A 446 20.20 -2.86 -14.64
N SER A 447 20.14 -4.19 -14.76
CA SER A 447 21.25 -5.07 -14.39
C SER A 447 22.48 -4.82 -15.26
N HIS A 448 22.30 -4.58 -16.56
CA HIS A 448 23.39 -4.27 -17.46
C HIS A 448 24.08 -2.94 -17.09
N TYR A 449 23.31 -1.86 -17.00
CA TYR A 449 23.87 -0.53 -16.70
C TYR A 449 24.55 -0.46 -15.33
N ASN A 450 24.06 -1.22 -14.35
CA ASN A 450 24.63 -1.24 -13.01
C ASN A 450 25.70 -2.33 -12.80
N SER A 451 26.08 -3.06 -13.86
CA SER A 451 27.02 -4.19 -13.79
C SER A 451 26.65 -5.21 -12.71
N LYS A 452 25.34 -5.53 -12.60
CA LYS A 452 24.78 -6.50 -11.65
C LYS A 452 24.30 -7.75 -12.38
N ALA A 453 24.18 -8.84 -11.63
CA ALA A 453 23.60 -10.06 -12.16
C ALA A 453 22.09 -9.90 -12.35
N CYS A 454 21.63 -10.23 -13.55
CA CYS A 454 20.22 -10.21 -13.93
C CYS A 454 19.43 -11.24 -13.11
N VAL A 455 18.46 -10.77 -12.32
CA VAL A 455 17.71 -11.64 -11.39
C VAL A 455 16.77 -12.55 -12.17
N SER A 456 16.15 -12.05 -13.24
CA SER A 456 15.31 -12.85 -14.11
C SER A 456 16.07 -14.00 -14.76
N GLN A 457 17.32 -13.78 -15.18
CA GLN A 457 18.21 -14.85 -15.63
C GLN A 457 18.55 -15.83 -14.50
N LEU A 458 18.95 -15.32 -13.33
CA LEU A 458 19.31 -16.16 -12.18
C LEU A 458 18.15 -17.06 -11.75
N ALA A 459 16.93 -16.52 -11.64
CA ALA A 459 15.75 -17.24 -11.18
C ALA A 459 15.23 -18.27 -12.19
N THR A 460 15.37 -18.01 -13.49
CA THR A 460 14.90 -18.92 -14.56
C THR A 460 15.89 -20.04 -14.88
N GLN A 461 17.19 -19.82 -14.66
CA GLN A 461 18.26 -20.78 -14.94
C GLN A 461 18.64 -21.68 -13.75
N GLN A 462 18.04 -21.50 -12.56
CA GLN A 462 18.32 -22.41 -11.46
C GLN A 462 17.92 -23.83 -11.83
N PRO A 463 18.79 -24.84 -11.58
CA PRO A 463 18.42 -26.23 -11.76
C PRO A 463 17.14 -26.45 -10.97
N THR A 464 16.16 -27.13 -11.58
CA THR A 464 15.00 -27.63 -10.87
C THR A 464 15.54 -28.30 -9.60
N SER A 465 15.29 -27.66 -8.45
CA SER A 465 15.58 -28.30 -7.17
C SER A 465 14.89 -29.67 -7.22
N ALA A 466 15.46 -30.68 -6.55
CA ALA A 466 14.83 -32.00 -6.48
C ALA A 466 13.35 -31.93 -6.04
N ASP A 467 12.94 -30.81 -5.42
CA ASP A 467 11.54 -30.44 -5.21
C ASP A 467 11.18 -29.10 -5.92
N PRO A 468 10.39 -29.09 -7.01
CA PRO A 468 9.96 -27.86 -7.70
C PRO A 468 9.05 -26.96 -6.83
N ARG A 469 8.62 -27.43 -5.65
CA ARG A 469 7.81 -26.66 -4.71
C ARG A 469 8.63 -25.72 -3.83
N LYS A 470 9.94 -25.89 -3.74
CA LYS A 470 10.79 -25.04 -2.89
C LYS A 470 11.23 -23.80 -3.67
N LEU A 471 10.74 -22.63 -3.26
CA LEU A 471 11.19 -21.38 -3.86
C LEU A 471 12.54 -20.97 -3.28
N THR A 472 13.35 -20.33 -4.11
CA THR A 472 14.59 -19.67 -3.68
C THR A 472 14.36 -18.18 -3.47
N TRP A 473 15.29 -17.53 -2.76
CA TRP A 473 15.23 -16.08 -2.57
C TRP A 473 15.33 -15.30 -3.89
N ASP A 474 15.92 -15.88 -4.94
CA ASP A 474 15.98 -15.26 -6.26
C ASP A 474 14.61 -15.27 -6.95
N ALA A 475 13.88 -16.39 -6.83
CA ALA A 475 12.50 -16.48 -7.32
C ALA A 475 11.56 -15.53 -6.57
N VAL A 476 11.69 -15.44 -5.23
CA VAL A 476 10.94 -14.48 -4.40
C VAL A 476 11.29 -13.04 -4.78
N HIS A 477 12.58 -12.74 -5.01
CA HIS A 477 13.02 -11.41 -5.41
C HIS A 477 12.50 -11.02 -6.78
N LEU A 478 12.59 -11.90 -7.78
CA LEU A 478 12.02 -11.64 -9.12
C LEU A 478 10.51 -11.40 -9.05
N HIS A 479 9.80 -12.22 -8.27
CA HIS A 479 8.36 -12.02 -8.07
C HIS A 479 8.06 -10.62 -7.49
N ALA A 480 8.83 -10.19 -6.50
CA ALA A 480 8.71 -8.84 -5.95
C ALA A 480 9.09 -7.74 -6.96
N GLN A 481 10.09 -7.95 -7.82
CA GLN A 481 10.43 -7.01 -8.91
C GLN A 481 9.27 -6.86 -9.89
N ILE A 482 8.62 -7.95 -10.29
CA ILE A 482 7.46 -7.93 -11.18
C ILE A 482 6.29 -7.19 -10.52
N GLN A 483 6.03 -7.45 -9.24
CA GLN A 483 5.03 -6.69 -8.46
C GLN A 483 5.37 -5.18 -8.39
N GLY A 484 6.63 -4.84 -8.14
CA GLY A 484 7.10 -3.46 -8.09
C GLY A 484 7.01 -2.74 -9.44
N SER A 485 7.29 -3.44 -10.54
CA SER A 485 7.12 -2.93 -11.90
C SER A 485 5.64 -2.66 -12.21
N HIS A 486 4.78 -3.65 -11.98
CA HIS A 486 3.34 -3.52 -12.20
C HIS A 486 2.73 -2.35 -11.39
N TYR A 487 3.10 -2.23 -10.12
CA TYR A 487 2.63 -1.12 -9.30
C TYR A 487 3.24 0.23 -9.72
N SER A 488 4.45 0.27 -10.26
CA SER A 488 5.03 1.50 -10.84
C SER A 488 4.23 1.97 -12.07
N PHE A 489 3.81 1.04 -12.94
CA PHE A 489 2.89 1.36 -14.04
C PHE A 489 1.51 1.79 -13.54
N ARG A 490 1.04 1.25 -12.42
CA ARG A 490 -0.19 1.72 -11.77
C ARG A 490 -0.07 3.16 -11.26
N ILE A 491 1.08 3.53 -10.67
CA ILE A 491 1.37 4.91 -10.30
C ILE A 491 1.28 5.82 -11.53
N LEU A 492 1.92 5.41 -12.63
CA LEU A 492 1.87 6.13 -13.90
C LEU A 492 0.44 6.24 -14.46
N GLN A 493 -0.34 5.16 -14.43
CA GLN A 493 -1.74 5.11 -14.88
C GLN A 493 -2.60 6.12 -14.13
N GLN A 494 -2.56 6.11 -12.79
CA GLN A 494 -3.41 6.98 -11.99
C GLN A 494 -2.99 8.46 -12.06
N ILE A 495 -1.68 8.75 -12.08
CA ILE A 495 -1.22 10.13 -12.28
C ILE A 495 -1.58 10.61 -13.69
N THR A 496 -1.48 9.76 -14.71
CA THR A 496 -1.93 10.10 -16.07
C THR A 496 -3.43 10.39 -16.11
N ALA A 497 -4.25 9.62 -15.38
CA ALA A 497 -5.69 9.89 -15.25
C ALA A 497 -5.96 11.27 -14.61
N LEU A 498 -5.22 11.63 -13.55
CA LEU A 498 -5.32 12.94 -12.92
C LEU A 498 -4.86 14.08 -13.84
N VAL A 499 -3.77 13.89 -14.58
CA VAL A 499 -3.27 14.90 -15.52
C VAL A 499 -4.27 15.14 -16.65
N THR A 500 -4.83 14.06 -17.19
CA THR A 500 -5.79 14.10 -18.30
C THR A 500 -7.16 14.62 -17.88
N SER A 501 -7.56 14.49 -16.61
CA SER A 501 -8.78 15.13 -16.09
C SER A 501 -8.71 16.66 -16.15
N ARG A 502 -7.51 17.23 -16.28
CA ARG A 502 -7.26 18.68 -16.37
C ARG A 502 -6.88 19.15 -17.78
N LYS A 503 -7.02 18.31 -18.81
CA LYS A 503 -6.64 18.63 -20.21
C LYS A 503 -7.30 19.88 -20.80
N ALA A 504 -8.45 20.32 -20.26
CA ALA A 504 -9.10 21.56 -20.69
C ALA A 504 -8.33 22.82 -20.25
N ASN A 505 -7.53 22.71 -19.20
CA ASN A 505 -6.80 23.83 -18.59
C ASN A 505 -5.31 23.84 -18.95
N TYR A 506 -4.79 22.74 -19.51
CA TYR A 506 -3.35 22.55 -19.78
C TYR A 506 -3.12 21.91 -21.15
N ASN A 507 -2.09 22.36 -21.86
CA ASN A 507 -1.66 21.74 -23.11
C ASN A 507 -0.84 20.47 -22.79
N LEU A 508 -1.40 19.30 -23.09
CA LEU A 508 -0.78 18.01 -22.79
C LEU A 508 -0.12 17.40 -24.03
N PRO A 509 1.04 16.73 -23.90
CA PRO A 509 1.67 16.04 -25.02
C PRO A 509 0.75 14.97 -25.65
N PRO A 510 0.65 14.86 -27.00
CA PRO A 510 -0.17 13.82 -27.64
C PRO A 510 0.22 12.39 -27.25
N GLN A 511 1.52 12.13 -27.09
CA GLN A 511 2.08 10.84 -26.68
C GLN A 511 1.58 10.41 -25.29
N LEU A 512 1.28 11.35 -24.40
CA LEU A 512 0.71 11.06 -23.09
C LEU A 512 -0.71 10.49 -23.21
N LEU A 513 -1.51 10.98 -24.17
CA LEU A 513 -2.86 10.47 -24.42
C LEU A 513 -2.86 9.07 -25.04
N GLU A 514 -1.85 8.77 -25.86
CA GLU A 514 -1.64 7.42 -26.39
C GLU A 514 -1.19 6.46 -25.30
N LEU A 515 -0.21 6.88 -24.49
CA LEU A 515 0.24 6.13 -23.31
C LEU A 515 -0.92 5.84 -22.35
N GLN A 516 -1.82 6.79 -22.12
CA GLN A 516 -3.02 6.57 -21.31
C GLN A 516 -3.85 5.39 -21.80
N LYS A 517 -4.05 5.25 -23.12
CA LYS A 517 -4.83 4.14 -23.70
C LYS A 517 -4.14 2.80 -23.45
N ILE A 518 -2.82 2.74 -23.59
CA ILE A 518 -2.04 1.52 -23.29
C ILE A 518 -2.15 1.20 -21.79
N LEU A 519 -2.01 2.19 -20.92
CA LEU A 519 -2.11 2.00 -19.47
C LEU A 519 -3.50 1.52 -19.02
N GLN A 520 -4.57 1.75 -19.80
CA GLN A 520 -5.90 1.16 -19.52
C GLN A 520 -5.92 -0.37 -19.67
N THR A 521 -4.95 -0.95 -20.37
CA THR A 521 -4.77 -2.41 -20.49
C THR A 521 -3.98 -3.01 -19.33
N LEU A 522 -3.52 -2.18 -18.38
CA LEU A 522 -2.82 -2.65 -17.18
C LEU A 522 -3.77 -3.54 -16.35
N PRO A 523 -3.36 -4.76 -15.98
CA PRO A 523 -4.21 -5.65 -15.20
C PRO A 523 -4.57 -5.06 -13.83
N PRO A 524 -5.76 -5.40 -13.28
CA PRO A 524 -6.14 -4.99 -11.92
C PRO A 524 -5.25 -5.67 -10.87
N LEU A 525 -5.19 -5.13 -9.65
CA LEU A 525 -4.43 -5.71 -8.53
C LEU A 525 -4.88 -7.14 -8.22
N SER A 526 -6.17 -7.45 -8.40
CA SER A 526 -6.72 -8.80 -8.23
C SER A 526 -6.06 -9.85 -9.14
N SER A 527 -5.55 -9.43 -10.30
CA SER A 527 -4.90 -10.31 -11.28
C SER A 527 -3.40 -10.48 -11.05
N ILE A 528 -2.79 -9.71 -10.15
CA ILE A 528 -1.37 -9.88 -9.81
C ILE A 528 -1.21 -11.26 -9.14
N PRO A 529 -0.37 -12.15 -9.71
CA PRO A 529 -0.14 -13.46 -9.12
C PRO A 529 0.40 -13.34 -7.69
N ASP A 530 -0.09 -14.18 -6.80
CA ASP A 530 0.52 -14.36 -5.48
C ASP A 530 1.77 -15.25 -5.57
N ILE A 531 2.57 -15.30 -4.50
CA ILE A 531 3.85 -16.02 -4.50
C ILE A 531 3.73 -17.52 -4.78
N THR A 532 2.57 -18.14 -4.52
CA THR A 532 2.36 -19.57 -4.83
C THR A 532 2.33 -19.83 -6.34
N GLN A 533 2.12 -18.80 -7.14
CA GLN A 533 2.13 -18.84 -8.60
C GLN A 533 3.51 -18.50 -9.19
N ALA A 534 4.53 -18.27 -8.35
CA ALA A 534 5.88 -17.99 -8.85
C ALA A 534 6.46 -19.09 -9.78
N PRO A 535 6.25 -20.41 -9.55
CA PRO A 535 6.77 -21.43 -10.45
C PRO A 535 6.14 -21.39 -11.84
N SER A 536 4.81 -21.21 -11.93
CA SER A 536 4.12 -21.08 -13.22
C SER A 536 4.54 -19.81 -13.95
N LEU A 537 4.75 -18.71 -13.21
CA LEU A 537 5.30 -17.47 -13.77
C LEU A 537 6.71 -17.67 -14.35
N LEU A 538 7.60 -18.37 -13.65
CA LEU A 538 8.95 -18.68 -14.14
C LEU A 538 8.94 -19.57 -15.40
N ILE A 539 7.97 -20.49 -15.50
CA ILE A 539 7.76 -21.31 -16.71
C ILE A 539 7.34 -20.39 -17.87
N LYS A 540 6.32 -19.54 -17.66
CA LYS A 540 5.85 -18.58 -18.68
C LYS A 540 6.94 -17.64 -19.17
N ILE A 541 7.78 -17.11 -18.28
CA ILE A 541 8.92 -16.24 -18.66
C ILE A 541 9.85 -16.94 -19.66
N ARG A 542 10.09 -18.25 -19.48
CA ARG A 542 10.91 -19.06 -20.40
C ARG A 542 10.16 -19.39 -21.68
N GLU A 543 8.92 -19.86 -21.59
CA GLU A 543 8.12 -20.28 -22.74
C GLU A 543 7.80 -19.13 -23.69
N HIS A 544 7.60 -17.92 -23.18
CA HIS A 544 7.35 -16.73 -24.00
C HIS A 544 8.64 -16.01 -24.43
N GLY A 545 9.82 -16.53 -24.08
CA GLY A 545 11.11 -15.94 -24.48
C GLY A 545 11.31 -14.50 -23.99
N MET A 546 10.80 -14.15 -22.80
CA MET A 546 10.78 -12.75 -22.33
C MET A 546 12.20 -12.19 -22.10
N LEU A 547 13.13 -13.04 -21.66
CA LEU A 547 14.55 -12.68 -21.52
C LEU A 547 15.19 -12.39 -22.88
N ASP A 548 15.02 -13.30 -23.84
CA ASP A 548 15.58 -13.16 -25.19
C ASP A 548 15.01 -11.93 -25.91
N ALA A 549 13.71 -11.67 -25.73
CA ALA A 549 13.04 -10.47 -26.23
C ALA A 549 13.67 -9.20 -25.65
N ALA A 550 13.85 -9.13 -24.33
CA ALA A 550 14.50 -8.00 -23.67
C ALA A 550 15.93 -7.77 -24.18
N GLN A 551 16.75 -8.82 -24.27
CA GLN A 551 18.11 -8.75 -24.79
C GLN A 551 18.16 -8.26 -26.24
N THR A 552 17.23 -8.74 -27.07
CA THR A 552 17.14 -8.36 -28.49
C THR A 552 16.74 -6.90 -28.65
N ILE A 553 15.77 -6.42 -27.87
CA ILE A 553 15.30 -5.03 -27.95
C ILE A 553 16.40 -4.08 -27.47
N LEU A 554 17.09 -4.44 -26.38
CA LEU A 554 18.15 -3.62 -25.78
C LEU A 554 19.50 -3.72 -26.53
N GLY A 555 19.70 -4.77 -27.33
CA GLY A 555 21.01 -5.06 -27.92
C GLY A 555 22.05 -5.52 -26.88
N ILE A 556 21.61 -6.07 -25.74
CA ILE A 556 22.46 -6.42 -24.60
C ILE A 556 22.59 -7.95 -24.48
N PRO A 557 23.79 -8.53 -24.70
CA PRO A 557 24.02 -9.94 -24.38
C PRO A 557 24.13 -10.13 -22.86
N LEU A 558 23.49 -11.19 -22.33
CA LEU A 558 23.65 -11.58 -20.93
C LEU A 558 24.79 -12.60 -20.83
N PRO A 559 25.67 -12.51 -19.82
CA PRO A 559 26.72 -13.50 -19.62
C PRO A 559 26.15 -14.90 -19.40
N GLU A 560 26.75 -15.92 -20.00
CA GLU A 560 26.43 -17.31 -19.64
C GLU A 560 26.80 -17.55 -18.16
N LEU A 561 25.80 -17.91 -17.35
CA LEU A 561 26.04 -18.30 -15.96
C LEU A 561 26.71 -19.67 -15.95
N ARG A 562 27.96 -19.73 -15.49
CA ARG A 562 28.65 -21.00 -15.28
C ARG A 562 27.92 -21.78 -14.19
N VAL A 563 27.20 -22.83 -14.59
CA VAL A 563 26.73 -23.86 -13.66
C VAL A 563 27.97 -24.53 -13.09
N ASN A 564 28.34 -24.19 -11.86
CA ASN A 564 29.41 -24.87 -11.14
C ASN A 564 28.97 -26.32 -10.91
N LYS A 565 29.28 -27.21 -11.87
CA LYS A 565 29.48 -28.61 -11.57
C LYS A 565 30.64 -28.64 -10.58
N ALA A 566 30.38 -29.05 -9.35
CA ALA A 566 31.40 -29.22 -8.34
C ALA A 566 32.36 -30.35 -8.79
N GLU A 567 33.40 -29.99 -9.55
CA GLU A 567 34.54 -30.85 -9.79
C GLU A 567 35.84 -30.09 -9.54
N LYS A 568 36.65 -30.73 -8.70
CA LYS A 568 37.94 -30.30 -8.16
C LYS A 568 38.90 -29.88 -9.27
N ALA A 569 39.49 -28.69 -9.16
CA ALA A 569 40.78 -28.41 -9.77
C ALA A 569 41.55 -27.32 -9.01
N GLU A 570 42.83 -27.57 -8.84
CA GLU A 570 43.76 -26.93 -7.94
C GLU A 570 44.16 -25.49 -8.32
N LYS A 571 44.64 -24.79 -7.29
CA LYS A 571 45.49 -23.59 -7.34
C LYS A 571 46.35 -23.49 -8.61
N LYS A 572 46.24 -22.37 -9.33
CA LYS A 572 47.41 -21.62 -9.80
C LYS A 572 47.10 -20.14 -10.05
N ARG A 573 47.83 -19.34 -9.29
CA ARG A 573 47.87 -17.88 -9.24
C ARG A 573 48.58 -17.34 -10.49
N LYS A 574 48.01 -16.38 -11.23
CA LYS A 574 48.80 -15.44 -12.03
C LYS A 574 48.10 -14.08 -12.18
N ARG A 575 48.93 -13.06 -12.01
CA ARG A 575 48.67 -11.61 -11.92
C ARG A 575 48.46 -11.01 -13.32
N GLY A 576 47.58 -10.01 -13.38
CA GLY A 576 47.77 -8.77 -14.11
C GLY A 576 47.30 -8.72 -15.57
N LYS A 577 46.22 -7.97 -15.81
CA LYS A 577 46.22 -6.85 -16.78
C LYS A 577 44.97 -6.00 -16.57
N GLU A 578 45.19 -4.70 -16.39
CA GLU A 578 44.18 -3.66 -16.48
C GLU A 578 43.62 -3.60 -17.90
N THR A 579 42.30 -3.50 -18.01
CA THR A 579 41.62 -3.13 -19.25
C THR A 579 40.69 -1.97 -18.91
N VAL A 580 40.96 -0.86 -19.59
CA VAL A 580 40.19 0.38 -19.60
C VAL A 580 38.77 0.07 -20.07
N THR A 581 37.78 0.41 -19.24
CA THR A 581 36.36 0.37 -19.60
C THR A 581 35.98 1.70 -20.24
N GLU A 582 35.59 1.65 -21.51
CA GLU A 582 34.80 2.70 -22.15
C GLU A 582 33.43 2.77 -21.45
N GLN A 583 33.08 3.95 -20.94
CA GLN A 583 31.74 4.24 -20.45
C GLN A 583 30.80 4.33 -21.65
N VAL A 584 29.93 3.32 -21.80
CA VAL A 584 28.85 3.34 -22.79
C VAL A 584 27.63 4.00 -22.15
N GLN A 585 27.10 5.02 -22.84
CA GLN A 585 25.97 5.80 -22.36
C GLN A 585 24.67 4.98 -22.33
N PRO A 586 23.82 5.25 -21.34
CA PRO A 586 22.55 4.58 -21.13
C PRO A 586 21.45 5.01 -22.10
N THR A 587 20.53 4.09 -22.39
CA THR A 587 19.25 4.31 -23.09
C THR A 587 18.13 4.80 -22.16
N ASN A 588 18.45 5.01 -20.87
CA ASN A 588 17.55 5.70 -19.95
C ASN A 588 17.59 7.21 -20.26
N PRO A 589 16.48 7.83 -20.72
CA PRO A 589 16.44 9.26 -21.04
C PRO A 589 16.68 10.18 -19.82
N TYR A 590 16.85 9.62 -18.61
CA TYR A 590 16.97 10.35 -17.34
C TYR A 590 18.34 10.26 -16.66
N GLU A 591 19.34 9.62 -17.27
CA GLU A 591 20.67 9.49 -16.64
C GLU A 591 21.56 10.73 -16.76
N LEU A 592 21.14 11.76 -17.51
CA LEU A 592 21.80 13.08 -17.52
C LEU A 592 21.66 13.87 -16.21
N LEU A 593 20.94 13.33 -15.20
CA LEU A 593 20.61 14.02 -13.96
C LEU A 593 21.20 13.36 -12.70
N GLY A 594 22.20 12.49 -12.84
CA GLY A 594 22.76 11.72 -11.72
C GLY A 594 24.25 11.46 -11.81
N VAL A 595 25.07 12.52 -11.80
CA VAL A 595 26.50 12.43 -11.46
C VAL A 595 26.85 13.57 -10.50
N GLU A 596 26.70 13.32 -9.20
CA GLU A 596 27.68 13.56 -8.12
C GLU A 596 27.22 12.93 -6.80
#